data_AF-M8CAL2-F1
#
_entry.id   AF-M8CAL2-F1
#
_cell.length_a   1.000
_cell.length_b   1.000
_cell.length_c   1.000
_cell.angle_alpha   90.00
_cell.angle_beta   90.00
_cell.angle_gamma   90.00
#
_symmetry.space_group_name_H-M   'P 1'
#
loop_
_entity.id
_entity.type
_entity.pdbx_description
1 polymer ?
#
loop_
_entity_poly.entity_id
_entity_poly.type
_entity_poly.pdbx_seq_one_letter_code
_entity_poly.pdbx_strand_id
1 'polypeptide(L)'
;MGLRLGCGMITERGALPRAIEEGELEGRAKNPRCSDLDGVPSLSAAAYALLRNKFRPTTSTLTAAAESKDRTTTKLLIRLQNGESVEAVIMRYDSRLGKYDGKTRPGGVRSTLCVSSQVGCKMGCRFCATGTMGFKSNLSSGEIVEQLVHATRYSQIRNIVFMGMGEPLNNYTALVEAIQVLTGFPFQISPKRVTVSTVGIIHSINKFNNDLPNINLAVSLHAPDQDIRCHIMPAARAFPLAKLMNALQSYQNASKQTIFIEYIMLDGVNDQEEHAHKLGKLLENFKAVVNLIPFNPIGSASTFKTSSDQSIKKFQKVLRGIYSIRTTVRQEMGQDIAGACGQLVVSLPDERSAGGATLLSDIEDLRI
;
A
#
# COMPACT_ATOMS: atom_id res chain seq x y z
N MET A 1 -5.31 -13.90 35.48
CA MET A 1 -4.68 -14.84 34.54
C MET A 1 -5.56 -14.88 33.30
N GLY A 2 -5.28 -14.01 32.32
CA GLY A 2 -6.22 -13.63 31.26
C GLY A 2 -5.91 -14.29 29.94
N LEU A 3 -6.88 -15.00 29.36
CA LEU A 3 -6.81 -15.52 27.99
C LEU A 3 -7.11 -14.39 26.99
N ARG A 4 -6.15 -14.16 26.08
CA ARG A 4 -6.34 -13.37 24.86
C ARG A 4 -7.02 -14.27 23.83
N LEU A 5 -8.19 -13.87 23.33
CA LEU A 5 -8.86 -14.56 22.22
C LEU A 5 -8.14 -14.18 20.91
N GLY A 6 -7.25 -15.06 20.46
CA GLY A 6 -6.65 -15.02 19.14
C GLY A 6 -7.58 -15.66 18.11
N CYS A 7 -8.56 -14.92 17.61
CA CYS A 7 -9.23 -15.26 16.36
C CYS A 7 -9.79 -13.98 15.74
N GLY A 8 -9.31 -13.64 14.54
CA GLY A 8 -9.77 -12.50 13.75
C GLY A 8 -11.18 -12.69 13.18
N MET A 9 -12.15 -12.98 14.05
CA MET A 9 -13.57 -12.77 13.76
C MET A 9 -13.97 -11.44 14.37
N ILE A 10 -14.10 -10.42 13.52
CA ILE A 10 -14.57 -9.09 13.91
C ILE A 10 -15.98 -9.25 14.47
N THR A 11 -16.16 -9.00 15.76
CA THR A 11 -17.46 -9.04 16.44
C THR A 11 -17.77 -7.69 17.07
N GLU A 12 -18.97 -7.18 16.81
CA GLU A 12 -19.66 -6.37 17.80
C GLU A 12 -20.01 -7.25 19.01
N ARG A 13 -19.80 -6.69 20.20
CA ARG A 13 -19.76 -7.37 21.50
C ARG A 13 -20.87 -8.40 21.71
N GLY A 14 -20.49 -9.68 21.85
CA GLY A 14 -21.32 -10.74 22.41
C GLY A 14 -20.43 -11.91 22.87
N ALA A 15 -20.48 -12.25 24.16
CA ALA A 15 -19.60 -13.25 24.76
C ALA A 15 -19.84 -14.67 24.21
N LEU A 16 -18.79 -15.35 23.76
CA LEU A 16 -18.79 -16.77 23.39
C LEU A 16 -18.52 -17.66 24.62
N PRO A 17 -19.12 -18.86 24.73
CA PRO A 17 -18.81 -19.81 25.80
C PRO A 17 -17.40 -20.39 25.66
N ARG A 18 -16.72 -20.60 26.79
CA ARG A 18 -15.39 -21.22 26.91
C ARG A 18 -15.40 -22.67 26.40
N ALA A 19 -15.12 -22.90 25.12
CA ALA A 19 -14.76 -24.23 24.60
C ALA A 19 -14.28 -24.16 23.14
N ILE A 20 -13.12 -23.55 22.90
CA ILE A 20 -12.31 -23.83 21.69
C ILE A 20 -10.85 -23.73 22.12
N GLU A 21 -10.16 -24.86 22.22
CA GLU A 21 -8.70 -24.89 22.41
C GLU A 21 -8.03 -24.48 21.09
N GLU A 22 -6.96 -23.67 21.17
CA GLU A 22 -6.29 -23.02 20.04
C GLU A 22 -5.77 -24.02 18.97
N GLY A 23 -5.59 -25.30 19.33
CA GLY A 23 -5.01 -26.34 18.47
C GLY A 23 -5.92 -26.92 17.38
N GLU A 24 -7.25 -26.92 17.55
CA GLU A 24 -8.15 -27.60 16.59
C GLU A 24 -8.49 -26.74 15.35
N LEU A 25 -8.32 -25.42 15.43
CA LEU A 25 -8.43 -24.49 14.29
C LEU A 25 -7.18 -24.47 13.38
N GLU A 26 -6.07 -25.08 13.82
CA GLU A 26 -4.75 -25.05 13.15
C GLU A 26 -4.73 -25.81 11.82
N GLY A 27 -5.65 -26.77 11.64
CA GLY A 27 -5.65 -27.67 10.49
C GLY A 27 -6.07 -27.04 9.16
N ARG A 28 -6.92 -26.00 9.15
CA ARG A 28 -7.60 -25.56 7.91
C ARG A 28 -7.83 -24.06 7.70
N ALA A 29 -7.33 -23.18 8.57
CA ALA A 29 -7.10 -21.76 8.21
C ALA A 29 -5.97 -21.57 7.15
N LYS A 30 -5.43 -22.68 6.63
CA LYS A 30 -4.51 -22.76 5.49
C LYS A 30 -5.17 -22.60 4.11
N ASN A 31 -6.51 -22.51 4.03
CA ASN A 31 -7.21 -22.45 2.74
C ASN A 31 -8.11 -21.21 2.62
N PRO A 32 -7.58 -20.05 2.17
CA PRO A 32 -8.38 -18.85 1.89
C PRO A 32 -9.43 -19.03 0.77
N ARG A 33 -9.54 -20.23 0.18
CA ARG A 33 -10.56 -20.61 -0.80
C ARG A 33 -11.83 -21.20 -0.19
N CYS A 34 -11.91 -21.38 1.13
CA CYS A 34 -13.12 -21.86 1.77
C CYS A 34 -14.16 -20.72 1.79
N SER A 35 -15.14 -20.79 0.88
CA SER A 35 -16.22 -19.80 0.74
C SER A 35 -17.37 -20.02 1.71
N ASP A 36 -17.33 -21.09 2.51
CA ASP A 36 -18.42 -21.49 3.41
C ASP A 36 -17.87 -21.88 4.79
N LEU A 37 -18.63 -21.53 5.83
CA LEU A 37 -18.30 -21.82 7.24
C LEU A 37 -18.33 -23.33 7.53
N ASP A 38 -18.99 -24.11 6.66
CA ASP A 38 -19.14 -25.57 6.76
C ASP A 38 -17.81 -26.34 6.53
N GLY A 39 -16.72 -25.65 6.13
CA GLY A 39 -15.40 -26.26 5.91
C GLY A 39 -14.43 -26.23 7.10
N VAL A 40 -14.79 -25.60 8.22
CA VAL A 40 -13.97 -25.53 9.45
C VAL A 40 -14.09 -26.84 10.22
N PRO A 41 -13.13 -27.79 10.17
CA PRO A 41 -13.29 -29.05 10.90
C PRO A 41 -13.47 -28.79 12.39
N SER A 42 -14.01 -29.78 13.12
CA SER A 42 -14.06 -29.86 14.59
C SER A 42 -15.06 -28.99 15.36
N LEU A 43 -15.92 -28.20 14.71
CA LEU A 43 -16.97 -27.47 15.44
C LEU A 43 -18.23 -28.32 15.70
N SER A 44 -18.93 -28.06 16.80
CA SER A 44 -20.23 -28.69 17.08
C SER A 44 -21.33 -28.15 16.14
N ALA A 45 -22.37 -28.94 15.89
CA ALA A 45 -23.50 -28.53 15.04
C ALA A 45 -24.16 -27.20 15.52
N ALA A 46 -24.24 -27.00 16.84
CA ALA A 46 -24.75 -25.77 17.43
C ALA A 46 -23.84 -24.55 17.16
N ALA A 47 -22.52 -24.75 17.15
CA ALA A 47 -21.56 -23.70 16.82
C ALA A 47 -21.70 -23.25 15.35
N TYR A 48 -21.85 -24.19 14.40
CA TYR A 48 -22.10 -23.83 13.00
C TYR A 48 -23.41 -23.06 12.81
N ALA A 49 -24.47 -23.42 13.55
CA ALA A 49 -25.74 -22.69 13.49
C ALA A 49 -25.57 -21.23 13.97
N LEU A 50 -24.83 -21.02 15.06
CA LEU A 50 -24.54 -19.69 15.57
C LEU A 50 -23.64 -18.90 14.62
N LEU A 51 -22.58 -19.52 14.08
CA LEU A 51 -21.68 -18.89 13.11
C LEU A 51 -22.43 -18.45 11.85
N ARG A 52 -23.28 -19.32 11.27
CA ARG A 52 -24.08 -18.97 10.08
C ARG A 52 -25.08 -17.85 10.33
N ASN A 53 -25.65 -17.77 11.53
CA ASN A 53 -26.64 -16.76 11.87
C ASN A 53 -26.00 -15.40 12.21
N LYS A 54 -24.86 -15.41 12.92
CA LYS A 54 -24.26 -14.19 13.48
C LYS A 54 -23.06 -13.66 12.69
N PHE A 55 -22.50 -14.45 11.79
CA PHE A 55 -21.27 -14.12 11.09
C PHE A 55 -21.39 -14.30 9.58
N ARG A 56 -20.49 -13.62 8.87
CA ARG A 56 -20.28 -13.78 7.43
C ARG A 56 -18.77 -14.01 7.20
N PRO A 57 -18.38 -14.99 6.36
CA PRO A 57 -16.96 -15.23 6.04
C PRO A 57 -16.27 -14.02 5.43
N THR A 58 -16.98 -13.32 4.54
CA THR A 58 -16.57 -12.06 3.93
C THR A 58 -17.77 -11.14 3.81
N THR A 59 -17.54 -9.85 4.04
CA THR A 59 -18.54 -8.77 3.92
C THR A 59 -18.47 -8.07 2.57
N SER A 60 -17.35 -8.21 1.86
CA SER A 60 -17.11 -7.70 0.52
C SER A 60 -17.20 -8.80 -0.54
N THR A 61 -17.49 -8.38 -1.78
CA THR A 61 -17.62 -9.27 -2.94
C THR A 61 -16.73 -8.78 -4.08
N LEU A 62 -15.93 -9.69 -4.63
CA LEU A 62 -15.17 -9.40 -5.85
C LEU A 62 -16.15 -9.29 -7.03
N THR A 63 -16.22 -8.10 -7.64
CA THR A 63 -17.19 -7.80 -8.70
C THR A 63 -16.57 -7.91 -10.09
N ALA A 64 -15.30 -7.55 -10.22
CA ALA A 64 -14.56 -7.71 -11.47
C ALA A 64 -13.05 -7.88 -11.19
N ALA A 65 -12.34 -8.45 -12.17
CA ALA A 65 -10.88 -8.46 -12.20
C ALA A 65 -10.41 -8.16 -13.62
N ALA A 66 -9.37 -7.34 -13.76
CA ALA A 66 -8.73 -7.02 -15.03
C ALA A 66 -7.24 -7.37 -14.95
N GLU A 67 -6.70 -7.99 -15.99
CA GLU A 67 -5.29 -8.38 -16.08
C GLU A 67 -4.59 -7.52 -17.14
N SER A 68 -3.38 -7.03 -16.83
CA SER A 68 -2.58 -6.27 -17.78
C SER A 68 -2.12 -7.16 -18.94
N LYS A 69 -1.81 -6.56 -20.08
CA LYS A 69 -1.41 -7.28 -21.30
C LYS A 69 -0.18 -8.15 -21.12
N ASP A 70 0.77 -7.66 -20.34
CA ASP A 70 2.00 -8.37 -19.99
C ASP A 70 1.80 -9.40 -18.86
N ARG A 71 0.58 -9.49 -18.30
CA ARG A 71 0.16 -10.35 -17.18
C ARG A 71 0.95 -10.14 -15.88
N THR A 72 1.66 -9.03 -15.76
CA THR A 72 2.41 -8.71 -14.54
C THR A 72 1.49 -8.08 -13.48
N THR A 73 0.36 -7.50 -13.87
CA THR A 73 -0.54 -6.77 -12.98
C THR A 73 -1.98 -7.28 -13.08
N THR A 74 -2.64 -7.46 -11.93
CA THR A 74 -4.08 -7.76 -11.87
C THR A 74 -4.77 -6.72 -10.98
N LYS A 75 -5.74 -5.99 -11.51
CA LYS A 75 -6.60 -5.09 -10.74
C LYS A 75 -7.89 -5.81 -10.36
N LEU A 76 -8.28 -5.67 -9.10
CA LEU A 76 -9.49 -6.25 -8.53
C LEU A 76 -10.46 -5.12 -8.17
N LEU A 77 -11.71 -5.23 -8.61
CA LEU A 77 -12.79 -4.35 -8.18
C LEU A 77 -13.64 -5.06 -7.13
N ILE A 78 -13.64 -4.52 -5.91
CA ILE A 78 -14.25 -5.14 -4.73
C ILE A 78 -15.39 -4.25 -4.25
N ARG A 79 -16.61 -4.80 -4.24
CA ARG A 79 -17.79 -4.14 -3.69
C ARG A 79 -17.87 -4.38 -2.19
N LEU A 80 -18.03 -3.30 -1.44
CA LEU A 80 -18.08 -3.26 0.01
C LEU A 80 -19.51 -3.47 0.53
N GLN A 81 -19.65 -3.72 1.83
CA GLN A 81 -20.94 -3.99 2.47
C GLN A 81 -21.91 -2.80 2.39
N ASN A 82 -21.38 -1.58 2.34
CA ASN A 82 -22.16 -0.35 2.22
C ASN A 82 -22.58 -0.05 0.76
N GLY A 83 -22.27 -0.94 -0.19
CA GLY A 83 -22.61 -0.81 -1.59
C GLY A 83 -21.59 -0.04 -2.43
N GLU A 84 -20.63 0.65 -1.82
CA GLU A 84 -19.51 1.31 -2.50
C GLU A 84 -18.50 0.28 -3.03
N SER A 85 -17.48 0.72 -3.77
CA SER A 85 -16.42 -0.15 -4.27
C SER A 85 -15.03 0.44 -4.05
N VAL A 86 -14.04 -0.43 -3.94
CA VAL A 86 -12.61 -0.09 -3.92
C VAL A 86 -11.85 -0.98 -4.89
N GLU A 87 -10.66 -0.53 -5.24
CA GLU A 87 -9.73 -1.30 -6.06
C GLU A 87 -8.56 -1.84 -5.22
N ALA A 88 -8.11 -3.04 -5.54
CA ALA A 88 -6.86 -3.61 -5.05
C ALA A 88 -6.02 -4.08 -6.24
N VAL A 89 -4.70 -3.96 -6.17
CA VAL A 89 -3.82 -4.28 -7.30
C VAL A 89 -2.76 -5.30 -6.90
N ILE A 90 -2.68 -6.40 -7.63
CA ILE A 90 -1.62 -7.40 -7.51
C ILE A 90 -0.56 -7.09 -8.55
N MET A 91 0.67 -6.83 -8.11
CA MET A 91 1.83 -6.62 -8.98
C MET A 91 2.78 -7.81 -8.81
N ARG A 92 3.13 -8.47 -9.91
CA ARG A 92 4.02 -9.64 -9.96
C ARG A 92 5.38 -9.20 -10.47
N TYR A 93 6.39 -9.45 -9.66
CA TYR A 93 7.77 -9.09 -9.94
C TYR A 93 8.61 -10.35 -10.06
N ASP A 94 9.50 -10.36 -11.04
CA ASP A 94 10.55 -11.37 -11.15
C ASP A 94 11.91 -10.71 -11.05
N SER A 95 12.47 -10.72 -9.84
CA SER A 95 13.77 -10.09 -9.57
C SER A 95 14.93 -10.79 -10.31
N ARG A 96 14.73 -12.01 -10.84
CA ARG A 96 15.72 -12.74 -11.65
C ARG A 96 15.95 -12.08 -13.00
N LEU A 97 14.96 -11.33 -13.48
CA LEU A 97 15.06 -10.58 -14.73
C LEU A 97 15.86 -9.28 -14.54
N GLY A 98 16.09 -8.84 -13.31
CA GLY A 98 16.86 -7.65 -12.99
C GLY A 98 18.36 -7.92 -12.81
N LYS A 99 19.21 -7.09 -13.42
CA LYS A 99 20.64 -6.97 -13.06
C LYS A 99 20.86 -5.76 -12.16
N TYR A 100 21.68 -5.91 -11.13
CA TYR A 100 22.25 -4.79 -10.36
C TYR A 100 23.76 -4.92 -10.42
N ASP A 101 24.44 -3.88 -10.91
CA ASP A 101 25.90 -3.88 -11.06
C ASP A 101 26.43 -5.08 -11.85
N GLY A 102 25.79 -5.37 -13.00
CA GLY A 102 26.14 -6.49 -13.88
C GLY A 102 25.75 -7.89 -13.38
N LYS A 103 25.34 -8.04 -12.12
CA LYS A 103 24.96 -9.33 -11.50
C LYS A 103 23.45 -9.50 -11.42
N THR A 104 22.97 -10.73 -11.57
CA THR A 104 21.55 -11.08 -11.33
C THR A 104 21.19 -10.77 -9.89
N ARG A 105 20.08 -10.05 -9.65
CA ARG A 105 19.68 -9.71 -8.29
C ARG A 105 19.28 -10.99 -7.53
N PRO A 106 19.76 -11.19 -6.30
CA PRO A 106 19.33 -12.32 -5.48
C PRO A 106 17.84 -12.17 -5.15
N GLY A 107 17.04 -13.21 -5.46
CA GLY A 107 15.60 -13.21 -5.24
C GLY A 107 14.88 -14.21 -6.16
N GLY A 108 13.60 -14.00 -6.37
CA GLY A 108 12.75 -14.86 -7.19
C GLY A 108 11.45 -14.16 -7.57
N VAL A 109 10.49 -14.92 -8.07
CA VAL A 109 9.15 -14.40 -8.35
C VAL A 109 8.46 -14.04 -7.04
N ARG A 110 7.84 -12.87 -6.99
CA ARG A 110 7.02 -12.42 -5.85
C ARG A 110 5.86 -11.58 -6.30
N SER A 111 4.83 -11.54 -5.45
CA SER A 111 3.64 -10.73 -5.68
C SER A 111 3.43 -9.75 -4.54
N THR A 112 3.22 -8.49 -4.89
CA THR A 112 2.92 -7.39 -3.97
C THR A 112 1.47 -6.99 -4.15
N LEU A 113 0.72 -6.94 -3.05
CA LEU A 113 -0.67 -6.47 -3.03
C LEU A 113 -0.73 -5.01 -2.60
N CYS A 114 -1.24 -4.15 -3.47
CA CYS A 114 -1.60 -2.79 -3.18
C CYS A 114 -3.04 -2.75 -2.64
N VAL A 115 -3.21 -2.33 -1.39
CA VAL A 115 -4.51 -2.31 -0.69
C VAL A 115 -5.03 -0.89 -0.50
N SER A 116 -6.35 -0.76 -0.59
CA SER A 116 -7.11 0.44 -0.28
C SER A 116 -7.47 0.48 1.22
N SER A 117 -7.55 1.69 1.77
CA SER A 117 -7.89 1.97 3.18
C SER A 117 -9.13 2.84 3.35
N GLN A 118 -9.55 3.54 2.30
CA GLN A 118 -10.74 4.38 2.27
C GLN A 118 -11.43 4.27 0.90
N VAL A 119 -12.73 4.59 0.84
CA VAL A 119 -13.42 4.85 -0.42
C VAL A 119 -13.21 6.32 -0.77
N GLY A 120 -12.38 6.55 -1.79
CA GLY A 120 -11.92 7.90 -2.13
C GLY A 120 -10.86 8.42 -1.14
N CYS A 121 -10.54 9.71 -1.19
CA CYS A 121 -9.49 10.28 -0.34
C CYS A 121 -9.70 11.78 -0.06
N LYS A 122 -9.55 12.21 1.21
CA LYS A 122 -9.67 13.63 1.61
C LYS A 122 -8.47 14.50 1.25
N MET A 123 -7.35 13.89 0.86
CA MET A 123 -6.08 14.63 0.75
C MET A 123 -5.99 15.52 -0.49
N GLY A 124 -6.84 15.27 -1.50
CA GLY A 124 -6.97 16.14 -2.67
C GLY A 124 -5.70 16.29 -3.51
N CYS A 125 -4.79 15.31 -3.47
CA CYS A 125 -3.56 15.33 -4.25
C CYS A 125 -3.90 15.46 -5.74
N ARG A 126 -3.44 16.53 -6.39
CA ARG A 126 -3.87 16.91 -7.75
C ARG A 126 -3.35 15.97 -8.83
N PHE A 127 -2.33 15.17 -8.53
CA PHE A 127 -1.79 14.12 -9.39
C PHE A 127 -2.41 12.74 -9.13
N CYS A 128 -3.40 12.64 -8.25
CA CYS A 128 -4.02 11.36 -7.87
C CYS A 128 -5.50 11.36 -8.22
N ALA A 129 -5.92 10.40 -9.03
CA ALA A 129 -7.31 10.27 -9.45
C ALA A 129 -8.24 10.01 -8.25
N THR A 130 -7.84 9.17 -7.29
CA THR A 130 -8.59 8.98 -6.04
C THR A 130 -8.76 10.29 -5.24
N GLY A 131 -7.78 11.19 -5.30
CA GLY A 131 -7.86 12.52 -4.68
C GLY A 131 -8.95 13.41 -5.30
N THR A 132 -9.28 13.19 -6.57
CA THR A 132 -10.33 13.93 -7.29
C THR A 132 -11.75 13.38 -7.06
N MET A 133 -11.87 12.12 -6.63
CA MET A 133 -13.18 11.50 -6.32
C MET A 133 -13.84 12.05 -5.04
N GLY A 134 -13.08 12.80 -4.23
CA GLY A 134 -13.48 13.14 -2.87
C GLY A 134 -13.43 11.94 -1.93
N PHE A 135 -13.81 12.14 -0.68
CA PHE A 135 -13.90 11.07 0.32
C PHE A 135 -15.34 10.68 0.56
N LYS A 136 -15.60 9.37 0.67
CA LYS A 136 -16.91 8.83 1.03
C LYS A 136 -16.91 8.20 2.42
N SER A 137 -16.09 7.16 2.62
CA SER A 137 -16.07 6.41 3.88
C SER A 137 -14.70 5.78 4.17
N ASN A 138 -14.46 5.49 5.43
CA ASN A 138 -13.38 4.60 5.84
C ASN A 138 -13.77 3.14 5.59
N LEU A 139 -12.78 2.28 5.35
CA LEU A 139 -12.98 0.83 5.38
C LEU A 139 -12.88 0.33 6.81
N SER A 140 -13.66 -0.70 7.15
CA SER A 140 -13.42 -1.50 8.35
C SER A 140 -12.12 -2.30 8.24
N SER A 141 -11.58 -2.77 9.36
CA SER A 141 -10.41 -3.65 9.36
C SER A 141 -10.65 -4.93 8.56
N GLY A 142 -11.89 -5.45 8.59
CA GLY A 142 -12.33 -6.60 7.79
C GLY A 142 -12.24 -6.34 6.29
N GLU A 143 -12.79 -5.22 5.81
CA GLU A 143 -12.74 -4.85 4.39
C GLU A 143 -11.31 -4.60 3.88
N ILE A 144 -10.38 -4.18 4.76
CA ILE A 144 -8.95 -4.10 4.43
C ILE A 144 -8.36 -5.51 4.28
N VAL A 145 -8.59 -6.40 5.25
CA VAL A 145 -8.07 -7.77 5.23
C VAL A 145 -8.65 -8.59 4.07
N GLU A 146 -9.93 -8.42 3.76
CA GLU A 146 -10.62 -9.15 2.70
C GLU A 146 -10.04 -8.88 1.31
N GLN A 147 -9.38 -7.74 1.09
CA GLN A 147 -8.61 -7.50 -0.14
C GLN A 147 -7.49 -8.52 -0.33
N LEU A 148 -6.80 -8.93 0.76
CA LEU A 148 -5.83 -10.03 0.71
C LEU A 148 -6.53 -11.36 0.40
N VAL A 149 -7.66 -11.64 1.05
CA VAL A 149 -8.43 -12.87 0.81
C VAL A 149 -8.81 -13.01 -0.65
N HIS A 150 -9.35 -11.95 -1.27
CA HIS A 150 -9.66 -11.94 -2.70
C HIS A 150 -8.41 -12.08 -3.56
N ALA A 151 -7.32 -11.39 -3.22
CA ALA A 151 -6.07 -11.43 -3.98
C ALA A 151 -5.37 -12.81 -3.97
N THR A 152 -5.48 -13.56 -2.86
CA THR A 152 -4.87 -14.90 -2.75
C THR A 152 -5.47 -15.93 -3.70
N ARG A 153 -6.64 -15.65 -4.28
CA ARG A 153 -7.24 -16.47 -5.35
C ARG A 153 -6.48 -16.34 -6.68
N TYR A 154 -5.72 -15.26 -6.87
CA TYR A 154 -5.01 -14.93 -8.11
C TYR A 154 -3.49 -15.08 -8.01
N SER A 155 -2.91 -14.95 -6.81
CA SER A 155 -1.48 -15.11 -6.60
C SER A 155 -1.14 -15.33 -5.13
N GLN A 156 -0.01 -15.98 -4.87
CA GLN A 156 0.55 -16.05 -3.52
C GLN A 156 1.16 -14.69 -3.16
N ILE A 157 0.45 -13.93 -2.33
CA ILE A 157 0.88 -12.59 -1.91
C ILE A 157 2.01 -12.70 -0.90
N ARG A 158 3.11 -12.01 -1.19
CA ARG A 158 4.32 -11.99 -0.35
C ARG A 158 4.48 -10.67 0.39
N ASN A 159 4.08 -9.56 -0.25
CA ASN A 159 4.27 -8.20 0.22
C ASN A 159 2.94 -7.44 0.16
N ILE A 160 2.71 -6.51 1.08
CA ILE A 160 1.49 -5.68 1.13
C ILE A 160 1.90 -4.22 1.25
N VAL A 161 1.34 -3.37 0.39
CA VAL A 161 1.57 -1.93 0.42
C VAL A 161 0.25 -1.18 0.53
N PHE A 162 0.15 -0.27 1.49
CA PHE A 162 -1.01 0.61 1.64
C PHE A 162 -0.80 1.86 0.77
N MET A 163 -0.94 1.66 -0.54
CA MET A 163 -0.79 2.68 -1.58
C MET A 163 -1.97 2.65 -2.58
N GLY A 164 -3.08 2.02 -2.20
CA GLY A 164 -4.31 1.99 -2.97
C GLY A 164 -5.12 3.27 -2.76
N MET A 165 -6.44 3.14 -2.63
CA MET A 165 -7.33 4.26 -2.38
C MET A 165 -7.29 4.69 -0.90
N GLY A 166 -7.18 6.00 -0.65
CA GLY A 166 -7.26 6.61 0.68
C GLY A 166 -5.92 7.00 1.31
N GLU A 167 -6.00 7.71 2.43
CA GLU A 167 -4.87 8.00 3.33
C GLU A 167 -4.93 7.05 4.53
N PRO A 168 -4.06 6.02 4.60
CA PRO A 168 -4.13 4.99 5.63
C PRO A 168 -4.11 5.54 7.05
N LEU A 169 -3.33 6.59 7.33
CA LEU A 169 -3.21 7.14 8.68
C LEU A 169 -4.43 7.98 9.12
N ASN A 170 -5.35 8.31 8.20
CA ASN A 170 -6.67 8.86 8.52
C ASN A 170 -7.69 7.78 8.89
N ASN A 171 -7.39 6.51 8.61
CA ASN A 171 -8.17 5.35 9.03
C ASN A 171 -7.38 4.48 10.03
N TYR A 172 -6.76 5.14 11.01
CA TYR A 172 -5.69 4.56 11.82
C TYR A 172 -6.11 3.32 12.61
N THR A 173 -7.27 3.33 13.29
CA THR A 173 -7.70 2.19 14.12
C THR A 173 -7.91 0.94 13.27
N ALA A 174 -8.67 1.05 12.18
CA ALA A 174 -8.91 -0.06 11.27
C ALA A 174 -7.61 -0.53 10.59
N LEU A 175 -6.70 0.39 10.27
CA LEU A 175 -5.37 0.06 9.74
C LEU A 175 -4.56 -0.80 10.72
N VAL A 176 -4.47 -0.40 11.99
CA VAL A 176 -3.71 -1.13 13.01
C VAL A 176 -4.29 -2.53 13.21
N GLU A 177 -5.61 -2.64 13.39
CA GLU A 177 -6.30 -3.92 13.54
C GLU A 177 -6.07 -4.82 12.32
N ALA A 178 -6.19 -4.28 11.11
CA ALA A 178 -5.97 -5.04 9.88
C ALA A 178 -4.53 -5.56 9.80
N ILE A 179 -3.53 -4.72 10.07
CA ILE A 179 -2.11 -5.14 10.03
C ILE A 179 -1.82 -6.21 11.09
N GLN A 180 -2.40 -6.11 12.28
CA GLN A 180 -2.26 -7.16 13.31
C GLN A 180 -2.83 -8.50 12.83
N VAL A 181 -3.97 -8.49 12.14
CA VAL A 181 -4.54 -9.72 11.53
C VAL A 181 -3.65 -10.24 10.39
N LEU A 182 -3.17 -9.35 9.50
CA LEU A 182 -2.34 -9.74 8.36
C LEU A 182 -0.99 -10.34 8.77
N THR A 183 -0.42 -9.84 9.87
CA THR A 183 0.88 -10.29 10.40
C THR A 183 0.75 -11.46 11.39
N GLY A 184 -0.43 -11.64 11.98
CA GLY A 184 -0.77 -12.76 12.86
C GLY A 184 -1.29 -14.00 12.12
N PHE A 185 -1.69 -15.01 12.88
CA PHE A 185 -2.34 -16.20 12.33
C PHE A 185 -3.74 -15.83 11.76
N PRO A 186 -4.14 -16.33 10.58
CA PRO A 186 -3.45 -17.35 9.78
C PRO A 186 -2.47 -16.82 8.72
N PHE A 187 -2.52 -15.53 8.38
CA PHE A 187 -1.83 -14.98 7.20
C PHE A 187 -0.32 -14.89 7.35
N GLN A 188 0.17 -14.57 8.56
CA GLN A 188 1.58 -14.58 8.94
C GLN A 188 2.49 -13.82 7.95
N ILE A 189 2.00 -12.72 7.39
CA ILE A 189 2.81 -11.84 6.54
C ILE A 189 3.87 -11.19 7.43
N SER A 190 5.13 -11.31 7.05
CA SER A 190 6.22 -10.70 7.82
C SER A 190 6.01 -9.18 7.90
N PRO A 191 6.09 -8.56 9.10
CA PRO A 191 5.94 -7.11 9.26
C PRO A 191 6.87 -6.29 8.34
N LYS A 192 8.08 -6.80 8.08
CA LYS A 192 9.07 -6.19 7.18
C LYS A 192 8.66 -6.17 5.70
N ARG A 193 7.57 -6.86 5.33
CA ARG A 193 6.98 -6.92 3.99
C ARG A 193 5.65 -6.18 3.89
N VAL A 194 5.34 -5.40 4.92
CA VAL A 194 4.17 -4.53 4.97
C VAL A 194 4.69 -3.10 4.98
N THR A 195 4.26 -2.31 4.01
CA THR A 195 4.62 -0.89 3.90
C THR A 195 3.39 -0.02 3.96
N VAL A 196 3.34 0.89 4.92
CA VAL A 196 2.27 1.90 5.04
C VAL A 196 2.77 3.22 4.46
N SER A 197 2.07 3.73 3.43
CA SER A 197 2.33 5.06 2.90
C SER A 197 1.46 6.11 3.58
N THR A 198 1.99 7.32 3.76
CA THR A 198 1.23 8.47 4.25
C THR A 198 1.65 9.77 3.59
N VAL A 199 0.72 10.70 3.41
CA VAL A 199 1.02 12.08 3.01
C VAL A 199 1.58 12.94 4.15
N GLY A 200 1.66 12.41 5.37
CA GLY A 200 2.30 13.07 6.51
C GLY A 200 1.38 13.42 7.68
N ILE A 201 0.48 12.49 8.08
CA ILE A 201 -0.39 12.69 9.26
C ILE A 201 0.44 12.60 10.56
N ILE A 202 0.97 13.75 11.01
CA ILE A 202 1.98 13.85 12.07
C ILE A 202 1.59 13.11 13.36
N HIS A 203 0.37 13.32 13.87
CA HIS A 203 -0.05 12.69 15.11
C HIS A 203 -0.07 11.16 15.00
N SER A 204 -0.37 10.61 13.82
CA SER A 204 -0.40 9.17 13.56
C SER A 204 1.00 8.61 13.37
N ILE A 205 1.91 9.36 12.74
CA ILE A 205 3.34 8.99 12.63
C ILE A 205 3.95 8.82 14.02
N ASN A 206 3.66 9.73 14.95
CA ASN A 206 4.24 9.70 16.30
C ASN A 206 3.87 8.44 17.11
N LYS A 207 2.71 7.84 16.86
CA LYS A 207 2.29 6.57 17.50
C LYS A 207 2.59 5.32 16.67
N PHE A 208 2.88 5.47 15.37
CA PHE A 208 3.01 4.38 14.40
C PHE A 208 3.98 3.27 14.84
N ASN A 209 5.20 3.61 15.27
CA ASN A 209 6.18 2.60 15.68
C ASN A 209 5.76 1.81 16.94
N ASN A 210 5.04 2.44 17.86
CA ASN A 210 4.62 1.81 19.11
C ASN A 210 3.48 0.81 18.85
N ASP A 211 2.51 1.21 18.02
CA ASP A 211 1.33 0.41 17.72
C ASP A 211 1.64 -0.69 16.68
N LEU A 212 2.60 -0.43 15.77
CA LEU A 212 2.96 -1.29 14.64
C LEU A 212 4.49 -1.41 14.48
N PRO A 213 5.19 -2.08 15.42
CA PRO A 213 6.64 -2.21 15.37
C PRO A 213 7.09 -3.02 14.14
N ASN A 214 8.19 -2.61 13.52
CA ASN A 214 8.82 -3.26 12.35
C ASN A 214 8.03 -3.19 11.03
N ILE A 215 6.90 -2.48 10.99
CA ILE A 215 6.21 -2.16 9.73
C ILE A 215 6.97 -1.04 9.02
N ASN A 216 7.13 -1.13 7.71
CA ASN A 216 7.83 -0.10 6.94
C ASN A 216 6.96 1.15 6.79
N LEU A 217 7.58 2.32 6.97
CA LEU A 217 6.93 3.62 6.72
C LEU A 217 7.43 4.20 5.40
N ALA A 218 6.49 4.49 4.51
CA ALA A 218 6.69 5.30 3.32
C ALA A 218 6.02 6.67 3.48
N VAL A 219 6.67 7.72 3.01
CA VAL A 219 6.17 9.10 3.06
C VAL A 219 6.02 9.63 1.65
N SER A 220 4.80 9.92 1.25
CA SER A 220 4.42 10.66 0.05
C SER A 220 4.83 12.12 0.18
N LEU A 221 6.13 12.39 0.02
CA LEU A 221 6.72 13.72 0.20
C LEU A 221 6.49 14.60 -1.02
N HIS A 222 6.86 14.08 -2.20
CA HIS A 222 6.60 14.65 -3.53
C HIS A 222 7.14 16.06 -3.83
N ALA A 223 7.68 16.79 -2.87
CA ALA A 223 8.29 18.10 -3.10
C ALA A 223 9.31 18.43 -1.99
N PRO A 224 10.40 19.15 -2.31
CA PRO A 224 11.44 19.46 -1.34
C PRO A 224 11.16 20.75 -0.55
N ASP A 225 10.14 21.52 -0.93
CA ASP A 225 9.71 22.73 -0.24
C ASP A 225 8.18 22.77 -0.07
N GLN A 226 7.72 23.63 0.83
CA GLN A 226 6.33 23.69 1.26
C GLN A 226 5.40 24.23 0.18
N ASP A 227 5.86 25.15 -0.66
CA ASP A 227 5.02 25.83 -1.65
C ASP A 227 4.65 24.88 -2.78
N ILE A 228 5.65 24.18 -3.33
CA ILE A 228 5.41 23.12 -4.33
C ILE A 228 4.53 22.04 -3.70
N ARG A 229 4.83 21.62 -2.46
CA ARG A 229 4.04 20.58 -1.78
C ARG A 229 2.57 20.98 -1.63
N CYS A 230 2.27 22.21 -1.23
CA CYS A 230 0.89 22.74 -1.16
C CYS A 230 0.23 22.86 -2.54
N HIS A 231 1.01 23.13 -3.58
CA HIS A 231 0.52 23.24 -4.94
C HIS A 231 0.04 21.87 -5.46
N ILE A 232 0.83 20.81 -5.26
CA ILE A 232 0.49 19.46 -5.76
C ILE A 232 -0.37 18.65 -4.77
N MET A 233 -0.27 18.93 -3.47
CA MET A 233 -1.01 18.29 -2.38
C MET A 233 -1.60 19.37 -1.45
N PRO A 234 -2.80 19.90 -1.74
CA PRO A 234 -3.41 20.98 -0.96
C PRO A 234 -3.49 20.70 0.54
N ALA A 235 -3.70 19.44 0.94
CA ALA A 235 -3.72 19.04 2.35
C ALA A 235 -2.39 19.24 3.09
N ALA A 236 -1.26 19.39 2.38
CA ALA A 236 0.04 19.70 2.96
C ALA A 236 0.07 21.03 3.74
N ARG A 237 -0.89 21.94 3.52
CA ARG A 237 -1.06 23.17 4.32
C ARG A 237 -1.32 22.86 5.80
N ALA A 238 -2.06 21.79 6.09
CA ALA A 238 -2.34 21.36 7.46
C ALA A 238 -1.12 20.68 8.11
N PHE A 239 -0.14 20.26 7.31
CA PHE A 239 1.05 19.52 7.77
C PHE A 239 2.32 20.19 7.23
N PRO A 240 2.75 21.33 7.80
CA PRO A 240 3.95 22.04 7.33
C PRO A 240 5.17 21.12 7.27
N LEU A 241 5.96 21.24 6.20
CA LEU A 241 7.09 20.37 5.89
C LEU A 241 8.09 20.27 7.05
N ALA A 242 8.45 21.39 7.67
CA ALA A 242 9.34 21.40 8.83
C ALA A 242 8.81 20.54 9.99
N LYS A 243 7.50 20.61 10.29
CA LYS A 243 6.89 19.79 11.34
C LYS A 243 6.84 18.32 10.95
N LEU A 244 6.59 18.02 9.67
CA LEU A 244 6.65 16.66 9.15
C LEU A 244 8.06 16.07 9.30
N MET A 245 9.10 16.79 8.87
CA MET A 245 10.48 16.34 9.01
C MET A 245 10.87 16.09 10.47
N ASN A 246 10.47 16.98 11.39
CA ASN A 246 10.69 16.77 12.82
C ASN A 246 10.03 15.48 13.33
N ALA A 247 8.77 15.22 12.93
CA ALA A 247 8.06 14.00 13.30
C ALA A 247 8.74 12.74 12.74
N LEU A 248 9.22 12.80 11.49
CA LEU A 248 9.97 11.72 10.87
C LEU A 248 11.30 11.47 11.57
N GLN A 249 11.99 12.53 12.03
CA GLN A 249 13.22 12.39 12.79
C GLN A 249 12.96 11.69 14.14
N SER A 250 11.91 12.11 14.85
CA SER A 250 11.48 11.44 16.09
C SER A 250 11.12 9.98 15.86
N TYR A 251 10.35 9.69 14.80
CA TYR A 251 10.01 8.32 14.40
C TYR A 251 11.27 7.48 14.12
N GLN A 252 12.18 7.97 13.29
CA GLN A 252 13.41 7.25 12.94
C GLN A 252 14.33 7.04 14.14
N ASN A 253 14.42 8.01 15.03
CA ASN A 253 15.21 7.89 16.25
C ASN A 253 14.69 6.78 17.17
N ALA A 254 13.36 6.58 17.22
CA ALA A 254 12.72 5.54 18.01
C ALA A 254 12.76 4.17 17.32
N SER A 255 12.42 4.10 16.03
CA SER A 255 12.29 2.84 15.29
C SER A 255 13.64 2.30 14.77
N LYS A 256 14.62 3.20 14.56
CA LYS A 256 15.86 2.94 13.82
C LYS A 256 15.64 2.43 12.39
N GLN A 257 14.41 2.50 11.88
CA GLN A 257 14.05 2.02 10.55
C GLN A 257 14.44 3.03 9.47
N THR A 258 14.70 2.49 8.29
CA THR A 258 14.87 3.29 7.08
C THR A 258 13.50 3.82 6.66
N ILE A 259 13.40 5.10 6.36
CA ILE A 259 12.15 5.70 5.85
C ILE A 259 12.20 5.66 4.32
N PHE A 260 11.11 5.20 3.69
CA PHE A 260 10.94 5.32 2.25
C PHE A 260 10.33 6.68 1.92
N ILE A 261 10.96 7.42 1.02
CA ILE A 261 10.49 8.72 0.56
C ILE A 261 9.96 8.54 -0.86
N GLU A 262 8.65 8.62 -1.02
CA GLU A 262 8.01 8.59 -2.32
C GLU A 262 8.01 10.00 -2.93
N TYR A 263 8.58 10.12 -4.12
CA TYR A 263 8.73 11.39 -4.81
C TYR A 263 8.24 11.26 -6.25
N ILE A 264 7.18 11.98 -6.61
CA ILE A 264 6.56 11.88 -7.93
C ILE A 264 7.26 12.85 -8.87
N MET A 265 7.56 12.43 -10.09
CA MET A 265 8.33 13.20 -11.05
C MET A 265 7.36 13.89 -12.01
N LEU A 266 7.10 15.17 -11.76
CA LEU A 266 6.20 16.03 -12.53
C LEU A 266 7.03 17.04 -13.32
N ASP A 267 6.93 16.94 -14.65
CA ASP A 267 7.70 17.74 -15.60
C ASP A 267 7.49 19.24 -15.35
N GLY A 268 8.59 19.96 -15.11
CA GLY A 268 8.59 21.40 -14.91
C GLY A 268 8.03 21.87 -13.56
N VAL A 269 7.61 20.96 -12.67
CA VAL A 269 7.01 21.31 -11.38
C VAL A 269 7.95 21.03 -10.22
N ASN A 270 8.54 19.84 -10.18
CA ASN A 270 9.33 19.39 -9.04
C ASN A 270 10.55 18.51 -9.46
N ASP A 271 10.94 18.54 -10.72
CA ASP A 271 11.90 17.60 -11.31
C ASP A 271 13.21 18.24 -11.79
N GLN A 272 13.36 19.55 -11.62
CA GLN A 272 14.58 20.30 -11.90
C GLN A 272 15.72 19.92 -10.94
N GLU A 273 16.96 20.13 -11.39
CA GLU A 273 18.17 19.80 -10.62
C GLU A 273 18.23 20.52 -9.25
N GLU A 274 17.75 21.77 -9.18
CA GLU A 274 17.65 22.51 -7.93
C GLU A 274 16.76 21.82 -6.89
N HIS A 275 15.69 21.14 -7.32
CA HIS A 275 14.79 20.39 -6.45
C HIS A 275 15.49 19.14 -5.90
N ALA A 276 16.34 18.50 -6.70
CA ALA A 276 17.17 17.38 -6.23
C ALA A 276 18.15 17.84 -5.14
N HIS A 277 18.77 19.01 -5.29
CA HIS A 277 19.65 19.58 -4.28
C HIS A 277 18.90 19.97 -2.99
N LYS A 278 17.72 20.61 -3.11
CA LYS A 278 16.89 20.92 -1.95
C LYS A 278 16.45 19.65 -1.22
N LEU A 279 16.02 18.62 -1.95
CA LEU A 279 15.63 17.33 -1.38
C LEU A 279 16.81 16.64 -0.70
N GLY A 280 17.99 16.65 -1.34
CA GLY A 280 19.21 16.07 -0.79
C GLY A 280 19.59 16.70 0.55
N LYS A 281 19.57 18.03 0.64
CA LYS A 281 19.79 18.76 1.90
C LYS A 281 18.73 18.45 2.95
N LEU A 282 17.46 18.37 2.55
CA LEU A 282 16.35 18.07 3.45
C LEU A 282 16.49 16.68 4.12
N LEU A 283 17.08 15.72 3.41
CA LEU A 283 17.21 14.32 3.82
C LEU A 283 18.61 13.94 4.33
N GLU A 284 19.56 14.87 4.40
CA GLU A 284 20.98 14.61 4.71
C GLU A 284 21.17 13.87 6.04
N ASN A 285 20.33 14.15 7.04
CA ASN A 285 20.38 13.53 8.37
C ASN A 285 19.45 12.33 8.54
N PHE A 286 18.84 11.86 7.45
CA PHE A 286 17.91 10.73 7.47
C PHE A 286 18.53 9.47 6.89
N LYS A 287 18.31 8.33 7.56
CA LYS A 287 18.43 7.02 6.93
C LYS A 287 17.22 6.82 6.00
N ALA A 288 17.32 7.30 4.78
CA ALA A 288 16.23 7.28 3.81
C ALA A 288 16.60 6.57 2.51
N VAL A 289 15.56 6.02 1.86
CA VAL A 289 15.61 5.62 0.46
C VAL A 289 14.60 6.47 -0.29
N VAL A 290 15.04 7.13 -1.35
CA VAL A 290 14.14 7.90 -2.22
C VAL A 290 13.68 7.03 -3.39
N ASN A 291 12.38 6.94 -3.58
CA ASN A 291 11.74 6.27 -4.70
C ASN A 291 11.16 7.34 -5.63
N LEU A 292 11.84 7.56 -6.76
CA LEU A 292 11.35 8.43 -7.82
C LEU A 292 10.26 7.69 -8.59
N ILE A 293 9.07 8.29 -8.69
CA ILE A 293 7.90 7.71 -9.34
C ILE A 293 7.61 8.55 -10.59
N PRO A 294 7.88 8.03 -11.80
CA PRO A 294 7.37 8.63 -13.02
C PRO A 294 5.85 8.83 -12.91
N PHE A 295 5.36 10.03 -13.21
CA PHE A 295 3.95 10.34 -13.13
C PHE A 295 3.15 9.55 -14.17
N ASN A 296 2.11 8.84 -13.72
CA ASN A 296 1.13 8.20 -14.60
C ASN A 296 -0.03 9.18 -14.85
N PRO A 297 -0.29 9.61 -16.10
CA PRO A 297 -1.39 10.53 -16.39
C PRO A 297 -2.75 10.00 -15.92
N ILE A 298 -3.55 10.89 -15.32
CA ILE A 298 -4.89 10.60 -14.80
C ILE A 298 -5.97 11.08 -15.79
N GLY A 299 -6.07 10.41 -16.94
CA GLY A 299 -7.01 10.78 -18.01
C GLY A 299 -6.69 12.13 -18.68
N SER A 300 -7.60 12.60 -19.54
CA SER A 300 -7.41 13.79 -20.40
C SER A 300 -7.44 15.13 -19.65
N ALA A 301 -7.87 15.16 -18.38
CA ALA A 301 -7.98 16.36 -17.57
C ALA A 301 -6.74 16.66 -16.72
N SER A 302 -5.68 15.84 -16.80
CA SER A 302 -4.45 16.06 -16.04
C SER A 302 -3.74 17.34 -16.48
N THR A 303 -3.48 18.25 -15.52
CA THR A 303 -2.65 19.45 -15.75
C THR A 303 -1.16 19.16 -15.67
N PHE A 304 -0.77 17.97 -15.20
CA PHE A 304 0.63 17.56 -15.06
C PHE A 304 1.07 16.66 -16.21
N LYS A 305 2.39 16.65 -16.43
CA LYS A 305 3.08 15.82 -17.41
C LYS A 305 4.18 14.99 -16.74
N THR A 306 4.47 13.84 -17.32
CA THR A 306 5.54 12.95 -16.88
C THR A 306 6.90 13.54 -17.21
N SER A 307 7.79 13.63 -16.22
CA SER A 307 9.18 14.05 -16.43
C SER A 307 9.89 13.14 -17.44
N SER A 308 10.80 13.74 -18.23
CA SER A 308 11.63 12.96 -19.14
C SER A 308 12.58 12.00 -18.41
N ASP A 309 12.91 10.86 -19.03
CA ASP A 309 13.95 9.93 -18.54
C ASP A 309 15.28 10.62 -18.23
N GLN A 310 15.64 11.64 -19.01
CA GLN A 310 16.85 12.40 -18.81
C GLN A 310 16.79 13.23 -17.52
N SER A 311 15.66 13.90 -17.27
CA SER A 311 15.41 14.65 -16.02
C SER A 311 15.48 13.72 -14.81
N ILE A 312 14.81 12.56 -14.88
CA ILE A 312 14.79 11.56 -13.80
C ILE A 312 16.21 11.04 -13.52
N LYS A 313 16.98 10.71 -14.56
CA LYS A 313 18.38 10.26 -14.41
C LYS A 313 19.29 11.34 -13.81
N LYS A 314 19.12 12.61 -14.20
CA LYS A 314 19.86 13.74 -13.61
C LYS A 314 19.52 13.91 -12.14
N PHE A 315 18.23 13.91 -11.80
CA PHE A 315 17.75 14.00 -10.42
C PHE A 315 18.31 12.86 -9.55
N GLN A 316 18.24 11.62 -10.04
CA GLN A 316 18.80 10.45 -9.39
C GLN A 316 20.33 10.56 -9.21
N LYS A 317 21.05 11.08 -10.21
CA LYS A 317 22.50 11.26 -10.17
C LYS A 317 22.90 12.25 -9.07
N VAL A 318 22.17 13.35 -8.90
CA VAL A 318 22.43 14.33 -7.83
C VAL A 318 22.24 13.69 -6.46
N LEU A 319 21.09 13.05 -6.21
CA LEU A 319 20.81 12.42 -4.91
C LEU A 319 21.84 11.35 -4.55
N ARG A 320 22.21 10.48 -5.49
CA ARG A 320 23.17 9.40 -5.25
C ARG A 320 24.61 9.89 -5.18
N GLY A 321 25.00 10.80 -6.06
CA GLY A 321 26.40 11.21 -6.23
C GLY A 321 26.87 12.26 -5.24
N ILE A 322 26.00 13.22 -4.91
CA ILE A 322 26.37 14.35 -4.04
C ILE A 322 25.95 14.10 -2.60
N TYR A 323 24.74 13.58 -2.40
CA TYR A 323 24.16 13.39 -1.06
C TYR A 323 24.28 11.95 -0.55
N SER A 324 24.81 11.03 -1.36
CA SER A 324 24.91 9.60 -1.02
C SER A 324 23.57 8.95 -0.63
N ILE A 325 22.44 9.50 -1.11
CA ILE A 325 21.10 8.99 -0.81
C ILE A 325 20.76 7.88 -1.79
N ARG A 326 20.45 6.69 -1.25
CA ARG A 326 19.99 5.56 -2.07
C ARG A 326 18.69 5.96 -2.78
N THR A 327 18.73 5.95 -4.10
CA THR A 327 17.61 6.41 -4.92
C THR A 327 17.25 5.36 -5.97
N THR A 328 15.98 4.98 -6.02
CA THR A 328 15.42 4.08 -7.04
C THR A 328 14.47 4.83 -7.97
N VAL A 329 14.22 4.29 -9.16
CA VAL A 329 13.16 4.75 -10.05
C VAL A 329 12.16 3.62 -10.15
N ARG A 330 10.92 3.89 -9.76
CA ARG A 330 9.82 2.93 -9.82
C ARG A 330 9.42 2.73 -11.27
N GLN A 331 9.35 1.48 -11.71
CA GLN A 331 8.83 1.14 -13.03
C GLN A 331 7.30 1.26 -13.02
N GLU A 332 6.74 1.75 -14.11
CA GLU A 332 5.29 1.87 -14.30
C GLU A 332 4.70 0.46 -14.54
N MET A 333 3.64 0.11 -13.82
CA MET A 333 2.98 -1.20 -13.94
C MET A 333 1.47 -1.03 -14.01
N GLY A 334 0.82 -1.77 -14.92
CA GLY A 334 -0.63 -1.82 -15.05
C GLY A 334 -1.30 -0.53 -15.49
N GLN A 335 -0.59 0.38 -16.17
CA GLN A 335 -1.20 1.60 -16.73
C GLN A 335 -2.34 1.27 -17.71
N ASP A 336 -2.19 0.22 -18.51
CA ASP A 336 -3.15 -0.25 -19.50
C ASP A 336 -4.49 -0.69 -18.91
N ILE A 337 -4.51 -0.99 -17.60
CA ILE A 337 -5.71 -1.37 -16.85
C ILE A 337 -6.07 -0.35 -15.75
N ALA A 338 -5.52 0.87 -15.80
CA ALA A 338 -5.66 1.88 -14.75
C ALA A 338 -5.37 1.31 -13.34
N GLY A 339 -4.29 0.52 -13.24
CA GLY A 339 -3.80 -0.10 -12.01
C GLY A 339 -2.50 0.51 -11.48
N ALA A 340 -1.94 1.50 -12.17
CA ALA A 340 -0.73 2.18 -11.72
C ALA A 340 -1.01 3.14 -10.54
N CYS A 341 0.03 3.50 -9.79
CA CYS A 341 -0.10 4.42 -8.66
C CYS A 341 -0.74 5.74 -9.10
N GLY A 342 -1.78 6.15 -8.38
CA GLY A 342 -2.53 7.37 -8.63
C GLY A 342 -3.68 7.23 -9.64
N GLN A 343 -3.84 6.10 -10.32
CA GLN A 343 -4.89 5.92 -11.35
C GLN A 343 -6.18 5.24 -10.85
N LEU A 344 -6.22 4.84 -9.58
CA LEU A 344 -7.36 4.09 -9.03
C LEU A 344 -8.61 4.99 -8.95
N VAL A 345 -9.55 4.71 -9.85
CA VAL A 345 -10.89 5.30 -9.94
C VAL A 345 -11.82 4.14 -10.18
N VAL A 346 -12.86 4.04 -9.37
CA VAL A 346 -13.91 3.03 -9.54
C VAL A 346 -14.57 3.25 -10.90
N SER A 347 -14.12 2.50 -11.91
CA SER A 347 -14.65 2.48 -13.26
C SER A 347 -14.65 1.04 -13.78
N LEU A 348 -15.67 0.68 -14.56
CA LEU A 348 -15.69 -0.59 -15.27
C LEU A 348 -14.54 -0.64 -16.29
N PRO A 349 -13.87 -1.79 -16.49
CA PRO A 349 -12.72 -1.87 -17.40
C PRO A 349 -13.16 -1.61 -18.85
N ASP A 350 -12.45 -0.72 -19.54
CA ASP A 350 -12.55 -0.46 -20.98
C ASP A 350 -11.25 -0.89 -21.66
N GLU A 351 -11.34 -1.67 -22.73
CA GLU A 351 -10.18 -2.21 -23.45
C GLU A 351 -9.58 -1.18 -24.43
N ARG A 352 -8.30 -0.78 -24.23
CA ARG A 352 -7.30 -0.36 -25.26
C ARG A 352 -6.06 0.25 -24.55
N SER A 353 -4.83 -0.24 -24.71
CA SER A 353 -3.82 0.24 -25.70
C SER A 353 -2.47 -0.46 -25.45
N ALA A 354 -1.63 -0.66 -26.47
CA ALA A 354 -0.46 -1.57 -26.46
C ALA A 354 0.88 -0.86 -26.17
N GLY A 355 1.83 -1.55 -25.51
CA GLY A 355 3.22 -1.13 -25.32
C GLY A 355 4.06 -2.22 -24.64
N GLY A 356 5.29 -2.46 -25.11
CA GLY A 356 6.06 -3.70 -24.90
C GLY A 356 6.73 -3.89 -23.53
N ALA A 357 7.12 -5.15 -23.27
CA ALA A 357 7.71 -5.62 -22.02
C ALA A 357 9.12 -5.06 -21.77
N THR A 358 9.40 -4.61 -20.53
CA THR A 358 10.77 -4.31 -20.08
C THR A 358 10.95 -4.58 -18.57
N LEU A 359 12.21 -4.75 -18.19
CA LEU A 359 12.75 -5.43 -17.00
C LEU A 359 12.37 -4.78 -15.64
N LEU A 360 12.05 -5.61 -14.65
CA LEU A 360 11.34 -5.24 -13.42
C LEU A 360 12.25 -5.01 -12.20
N SER A 361 11.93 -4.01 -11.38
CA SER A 361 12.42 -3.90 -9.99
C SER A 361 11.41 -3.25 -9.05
N ASP A 362 11.21 -3.81 -7.86
CA ASP A 362 10.23 -3.37 -6.86
C ASP A 362 10.90 -2.74 -5.61
N ILE A 363 10.15 -1.81 -5.00
CA ILE A 363 10.45 -1.05 -3.78
C ILE A 363 10.99 -1.90 -2.60
N GLU A 364 10.57 -3.15 -2.48
CA GLU A 364 10.96 -4.06 -1.38
C GLU A 364 12.11 -5.03 -1.71
N ASP A 365 12.70 -4.97 -2.92
CA ASP A 365 13.91 -5.77 -3.25
C ASP A 365 15.19 -5.14 -2.69
N LEU A 366 15.06 -4.09 -1.89
CA LEU A 366 16.17 -3.43 -1.22
C LEU A 366 16.48 -4.19 0.07
N ARG A 367 17.35 -5.21 -0.02
CA ARG A 367 18.08 -5.65 1.18
C ARG A 367 18.86 -4.44 1.72
N ILE A 368 18.60 -4.12 2.99
CA ILE A 368 19.42 -3.25 3.83
C ILE A 368 20.67 -4.03 4.21
#